data_AF-A0A538JDP8-F1
#
_entry.id   AF-A0A538JDP8-F1
#
_cell.length_a   1.000
_cell.length_b   1.000
_cell.length_c   1.000
_cell.angle_alpha   90.00
_cell.angle_beta   90.00
_cell.angle_gamma   90.00
#
_symmetry.space_group_name_H-M   'P 1'
#
loop_
_entity.id
_entity.type
_entity.pdbx_description
1 polymer ?
#
loop_
_entity_poly.entity_id
_entity_poly.type
_entity_poly.pdbx_seq_one_letter_code
_entity_poly.pdbx_strand_id
1 'polypeptide(L)' 'MSEDLHLEVPGVDGWSYLPFELDAGRDQRVIRVQRDSDGAEVEFSVPMFVEKGDDIAAVAHAVIRARERWEDLQGLGA' A
#
# COMPACT_ATOMS: atom_id res chain seq x y z
N MET A 1 -21.18 12.38 4.48
CA MET A 1 -20.94 11.21 3.62
C MET A 1 -19.57 11.45 3.01
N SER A 2 -18.53 10.94 3.66
CA SER A 2 -17.21 10.91 3.02
C SER A 2 -17.30 9.76 2.02
N GLU A 3 -17.24 10.06 0.73
CA GLU A 3 -16.98 9.03 -0.26
C GLU A 3 -15.64 8.40 0.13
N ASP A 4 -15.68 7.14 0.55
CA ASP A 4 -14.50 6.28 0.65
C ASP A 4 -13.98 6.17 -0.78
N LEU A 5 -13.05 7.06 -1.15
CA LEU A 5 -12.33 7.01 -2.42
C LEU A 5 -11.39 5.82 -2.36
N HIS A 6 -11.97 4.63 -2.56
CA HIS A 6 -11.25 3.39 -2.77
C HIS A 6 -10.62 3.47 -4.16
N LEU A 7 -9.32 3.80 -4.20
CA LEU A 7 -8.56 3.86 -5.43
C LEU A 7 -7.78 2.55 -5.56
N GLU A 8 -8.08 1.75 -6.57
CA GLU A 8 -7.37 0.50 -6.83
C GLU A 8 -5.87 0.74 -7.06
N VAL A 9 -5.04 -0.17 -6.56
CA VAL A 9 -3.59 -0.15 -6.83
C VAL A 9 -3.37 -0.66 -8.26
N PRO A 10 -2.83 0.16 -9.19
CA PRO A 10 -2.67 -0.28 -10.57
C PRO A 10 -1.78 -1.52 -10.68
N GLY A 11 -2.29 -2.55 -11.36
CA GLY A 11 -1.56 -3.79 -11.61
C GLY A 11 -1.51 -4.76 -10.43
N VAL A 12 -2.29 -4.52 -9.36
CA VAL A 12 -2.40 -5.40 -8.19
C VAL A 12 -3.87 -5.63 -7.85
N ASP A 13 -4.37 -6.81 -8.19
CA ASP A 13 -5.78 -7.16 -7.98
C ASP A 13 -6.13 -7.29 -6.50
N GLY A 14 -7.30 -6.75 -6.10
CA GLY A 14 -7.86 -6.89 -4.76
C GLY A 14 -7.18 -6.06 -3.68
N TRP A 15 -6.42 -5.03 -4.09
CA TRP A 15 -5.76 -4.08 -3.20
C TRP A 15 -6.12 -2.65 -3.57
N SER A 16 -6.35 -1.84 -2.54
CA SER A 16 -6.81 -0.47 -2.68
C SER A 16 -6.01 0.48 -1.79
N TYR A 17 -5.76 1.69 -2.28
CA TYR A 17 -5.15 2.75 -1.50
C TYR A 17 -6.13 3.27 -0.45
N LEU A 18 -5.61 3.47 0.75
CA LEU A 18 -6.23 4.29 1.78
C LEU A 18 -5.74 5.75 1.68
N PRO A 19 -6.40 6.71 2.34
CA PRO A 19 -5.98 8.10 2.35
C PRO A 19 -4.51 8.27 2.73
N PHE A 20 -3.76 9.02 1.92
CA PHE A 20 -2.35 9.26 2.16
C PHE A 20 -2.15 10.23 3.32
N GLU A 21 -1.20 9.90 4.19
CA GLU A 21 -0.81 10.74 5.30
C GLU A 21 0.55 11.39 5.02
N LEU A 22 0.78 12.56 5.62
CA LEU A 22 2.05 13.29 5.51
C LEU A 22 2.75 13.26 6.87
N ASP A 23 3.97 12.73 6.90
CA ASP A 23 4.87 12.90 8.04
C ASP A 23 5.73 14.15 7.81
N ALA A 24 5.21 15.29 8.28
CA ALA A 24 5.89 16.58 8.19
C ALA A 24 7.21 16.63 8.97
N GLY A 25 7.41 15.74 9.95
CA GLY A 25 8.65 15.67 10.71
C GLY A 25 9.79 14.98 9.96
N ARG A 26 9.46 14.21 8.92
CA ARG A 26 10.41 13.37 8.17
C ARG A 26 10.48 13.66 6.68
N ASP A 27 9.70 14.62 6.18
CA ASP A 27 9.58 14.93 4.76
C ASP A 27 9.22 13.68 3.94
N GLN A 28 8.27 12.90 4.47
CA GLN A 28 7.81 11.64 3.90
C GLN A 28 6.29 11.62 3.76
N ARG A 29 5.83 10.90 2.75
CA ARG A 29 4.44 10.51 2.59
C ARG A 29 4.27 9.08 3.08
N VAL A 30 3.30 8.87 3.95
CA VAL A 30 2.90 7.56 4.42
C VAL A 30 1.76 7.07 3.53
N ILE A 31 2.00 5.92 2.90
CA ILE A 31 1.07 5.26 2.01
C ILE A 31 0.57 4.01 2.73
N ARG A 32 -0.75 3.87 2.77
CA ARG A 32 -1.41 2.66 3.24
C ARG A 32 -2.21 2.04 2.09
N VAL A 33 -2.12 0.72 1.98
CA VAL A 33 -2.93 -0.08 1.09
C VAL A 33 -3.63 -1.16 1.89
N GLN A 34 -4.88 -1.45 1.53
CA GLN A 34 -5.72 -2.44 2.19
C GLN A 34 -6.14 -3.50 1.18
N ARG A 35 -6.15 -4.77 1.59
CA ARG A 35 -6.67 -5.88 0.80
C ARG A 35 -8.19 -5.94 0.98
N ASP A 36 -8.92 -5.96 -0.13
CA ASP A 36 -10.37 -5.86 -0.13
C ASP A 36 -11.06 -7.09 0.49
N SER A 37 -10.40 -8.27 0.44
CA SER A 37 -10.99 -9.54 0.85
C SER A 37 -11.04 -9.76 2.37
N ASP A 38 -10.02 -9.31 3.09
CA ASP A 38 -9.81 -9.59 4.52
C ASP A 38 -9.46 -8.33 5.34
N GLY A 39 -9.34 -7.17 4.70
CA GLY A 39 -8.95 -5.91 5.33
C GLY A 39 -7.48 -5.86 5.75
N ALA A 40 -6.63 -6.76 5.29
CA ALA A 40 -5.22 -6.75 5.63
C ALA A 40 -4.55 -5.47 5.12
N GLU A 41 -3.83 -4.77 5.99
CA GLU A 41 -3.17 -3.52 5.66
C GLU A 41 -1.66 -3.67 5.53
N VAL A 42 -1.09 -2.85 4.66
CA VAL A 42 0.34 -2.67 4.47
C VAL A 42 0.63 -1.18 4.46
N GLU A 43 1.59 -0.76 5.28
CA GLU A 43 2.05 0.62 5.36
C GLU A 43 3.50 0.72 4.87
N PHE A 44 3.78 1.76 4.10
CA PHE A 44 5.13 2.12 3.71
C PHE A 44 5.27 3.64 3.54
N SER A 45 6.51 4.13 3.60
CA SER A 45 6.81 5.56 3.44
C SER A 45 7.62 5.80 2.17
N VAL A 46 7.28 6.86 1.45
CA VAL A 46 8.06 7.36 0.31
C VAL A 46 8.53 8.79 0.58
N PRO A 47 9.70 9.21 0.09
CA PRO A 47 10.12 10.60 0.17
C PRO A 47 9.13 11.54 -0.54
N MET A 48 9.00 12.78 -0.07
CA MET A 48 8.05 13.76 -0.63
C MET A 48 8.30 14.13 -2.10
N PHE A 49 9.52 13.96 -2.62
CA PHE A 49 9.80 14.19 -4.04
C PHE A 49 9.19 13.13 -4.97
N VAL A 50 8.68 12.02 -4.43
CA VAL A 50 7.97 10.99 -5.19
C VAL A 50 6.51 11.41 -5.34
N GLU A 51 6.23 12.18 -6.39
CA GLU A 51 4.90 12.76 -6.63
C GLU A 51 4.08 12.03 -7.69
N LYS A 52 4.74 11.24 -8.56
CA LYS A 52 4.07 10.56 -9.67
C LYS A 52 3.34 9.31 -9.18
N GLY A 53 2.08 9.18 -9.57
CA GLY A 53 1.25 8.01 -9.24
C GLY A 53 1.87 6.68 -9.67
N ASP A 54 2.54 6.64 -10.82
CA ASP A 54 3.20 5.43 -11.34
C ASP A 54 4.38 4.99 -10.46
N ASP A 55 5.15 5.94 -9.92
CA ASP A 55 6.28 5.63 -9.04
C ASP A 55 5.77 5.09 -7.69
N ILE A 56 4.69 5.67 -7.16
CA ILE A 56 4.02 5.18 -5.94
C ILE A 56 3.45 3.78 -6.16
N ALA A 57 2.83 3.53 -7.32
CA ALA A 57 2.29 2.21 -7.67
C ALA A 57 3.39 1.14 -7.79
N ALA A 58 4.54 1.48 -8.37
CA ALA A 58 5.67 0.56 -8.44
C ALA A 58 6.17 0.14 -7.04
N VAL A 59 6.24 1.09 -6.10
CA VAL A 59 6.60 0.79 -4.70
C VAL A 59 5.51 -0.05 -4.04
N ALA A 60 4.24 0.34 -4.16
CA ALA A 60 3.11 -0.40 -3.60
C ALA A 60 3.13 -1.87 -4.03
N HIS A 61 3.33 -2.12 -5.33
CA HIS A 61 3.41 -3.46 -5.89
C HIS A 61 4.54 -4.29 -5.27
N ALA A 62 5.72 -3.69 -5.08
CA ALA A 62 6.85 -4.39 -4.46
C ALA A 62 6.56 -4.78 -3.01
N VAL A 63 5.96 -3.88 -2.23
CA VAL A 63 5.66 -4.13 -0.81
C VAL A 63 4.51 -5.14 -0.66
N ILE A 64 3.45 -5.04 -1.47
CA ILE A 64 2.34 -6.00 -1.46
C ILE A 64 2.85 -7.41 -1.76
N ARG A 65 3.66 -7.59 -2.82
CA ARG A 65 4.25 -8.91 -3.11
C ARG A 65 5.14 -9.44 -2.01
N ALA A 66 5.90 -8.57 -1.34
CA ALA A 66 6.71 -8.96 -0.19
C ALA A 66 5.85 -9.44 0.98
N ARG A 67 4.71 -8.76 1.25
CA ARG A 67 3.73 -9.15 2.25
C ARG A 67 3.12 -10.50 1.92
N GLU A 68 2.61 -10.69 0.72
CA GLU A 68 1.99 -11.95 0.27
C GLU A 68 2.97 -13.12 0.35
N ARG A 69 4.20 -12.92 -0.14
CA ARG A 69 5.25 -13.93 -0.02
C ARG A 69 5.57 -14.28 1.43
N TRP A 70 5.56 -13.29 2.32
CA TRP A 70 5.78 -13.54 3.74
C TRP A 70 4.63 -14.36 4.34
N GLU A 71 3.37 -14.09 3.97
CA GLU A 71 2.21 -14.90 4.39
C GLU A 71 2.31 -16.34 3.91
N ASP A 72 2.64 -16.55 2.64
CA ASP A 72 2.83 -17.88 2.07
C ASP A 72 3.92 -18.66 2.84
N LEU A 73 5.03 -18.00 3.16
CA LEU A 73 6.11 -18.62 3.93
C LEU A 73 5.72 -18.95 5.38
N GLN A 74 4.89 -18.12 6.02
CA GLN A 74 4.35 -18.42 7.36
C GLN A 74 3.29 -19.54 7.30
N GLY A 75 2.49 -19.61 6.23
CA GLY A 75 1.47 -20.65 6.01
C GLY A 75 2.04 -22.02 5.67
N LEU A 76 3.24 -22.10 5.10
CA LEU A 76 3.94 -23.35 4.77
C LEU A 76 4.67 -24.01 5.97
N GLY A 77 4.57 -23.43 7.17
CA GLY A 77 5.19 -23.93 8.40
C GLY A 77 4.22 -24.47 9.47
N ALA A 78 2.92 -24.53 9.17
CA ALA A 78 1.88 -25.02 10.08
C ALA A 78 1.54 -26.51 9.86
#